data_AF-A0A5J4RX71-F1
#
_entry.id   AF-A0A5J4RX71-F1
#
_cell.length_a   1.000
_cell.length_b   1.000
_cell.length_c   1.000
_cell.angle_alpha   90.00
_cell.angle_beta   90.00
_cell.angle_gamma   90.00
#
_symmetry.space_group_name_H-M   'P 1'
#
loop_
_entity.id
_entity.type
_entity.pdbx_description
1 polymer ?
#
loop_
_entity_poly.entity_id
_entity_poly.type
_entity_poly.pdbx_seq_one_letter_code
_entity_poly.pdbx_strand_id
1 'polypeptide(L)'
;MPYPNTNQLYISADGGGSNGSGVKLWKEELQQFSNESGLEIHLSHYPPGRSKWNKMEHRLFAYISKNWREKPPETLAVIVSLIGATTTTAGLVVKTKTDATISIKQAVK
;
A
#
# COMPACT_ATOMS: atom_id res chain seq x y z
N MET A 1 11.78 -15.66 1.75
CA MET A 1 11.76 -14.59 0.73
C MET A 1 12.36 -15.18 -0.55
N PRO A 2 11.66 -15.18 -1.69
CA PRO A 2 12.11 -15.87 -2.91
C PRO A 2 13.42 -15.30 -3.53
N TYR A 3 13.95 -14.17 -3.02
CA TYR A 3 15.19 -13.57 -3.48
C TYR A 3 16.02 -13.06 -2.29
N PRO A 4 16.80 -13.91 -1.62
CA PRO A 4 17.50 -13.55 -0.37
C PRO A 4 18.70 -12.61 -0.58
N ASN A 5 19.26 -12.52 -1.79
CA ASN A 5 20.48 -11.76 -2.10
C ASN A 5 20.27 -10.70 -3.19
N THR A 6 19.05 -10.15 -3.30
CA THR A 6 18.79 -9.06 -4.26
C THR A 6 18.82 -7.70 -3.56
N ASN A 7 19.48 -6.73 -4.19
CA ASN A 7 19.40 -5.33 -3.80
C ASN A 7 18.37 -4.56 -4.66
N GLN A 8 17.54 -5.25 -5.42
CA GLN A 8 16.55 -4.63 -6.30
C GLN A 8 15.14 -4.70 -5.71
N LEU A 9 14.46 -3.57 -5.71
CA LEU A 9 13.08 -3.42 -5.29
C LEU A 9 12.24 -2.96 -6.49
N TYR A 10 11.31 -3.80 -6.93
CA TYR A 10 10.34 -3.43 -7.96
C TYR A 10 9.03 -2.95 -7.32
N ILE A 11 8.61 -1.73 -7.66
CA ILE A 11 7.39 -1.08 -7.16
C ILE A 11 6.42 -0.88 -8.31
N SER A 12 5.20 -1.41 -8.16
CA SER A 12 4.07 -1.09 -9.03
C SER A 12 3.18 -0.05 -8.34
N ALA A 13 3.14 1.17 -8.87
CA ALA A 13 2.33 2.27 -8.34
C ALA A 13 1.08 2.50 -9.21
N ASP A 14 -0.08 2.70 -8.58
CA ASP A 14 -1.33 3.06 -9.25
C ASP A 14 -1.33 4.48 -9.83
N GLY A 15 -0.38 5.32 -9.40
CA GLY A 15 -0.17 6.65 -9.94
C GLY A 15 -1.22 7.67 -9.51
N GLY A 16 -1.98 7.36 -8.46
CA GLY A 16 -2.98 8.25 -7.87
C GLY A 16 -2.41 9.16 -6.78
N GLY A 17 -2.88 10.40 -6.71
CA GLY A 17 -2.54 11.32 -5.63
C GLY A 17 -1.04 11.56 -5.49
N SER A 18 -0.49 11.26 -4.31
CA SER A 18 0.91 11.55 -3.97
C SER A 18 1.94 10.65 -4.63
N ASN A 19 1.57 9.47 -5.18
CA ASN A 19 2.52 8.57 -5.84
C ASN A 19 2.53 8.72 -7.39
N GLY A 20 1.89 9.77 -7.90
CA GLY A 20 1.73 10.01 -9.33
C GLY A 20 3.06 10.12 -10.09
N SER A 21 3.06 9.71 -11.35
CA SER A 21 4.27 9.71 -12.20
C SER A 21 4.87 11.11 -12.42
N GLY A 22 4.04 12.16 -12.30
CA GLY A 22 4.45 13.57 -12.37
C GLY A 22 4.83 14.20 -11.03
N VAL A 23 4.64 13.52 -9.90
CA VAL A 23 4.88 14.09 -8.57
C VAL A 23 6.38 14.07 -8.28
N LYS A 24 7.00 15.25 -8.17
CA LYS A 24 8.45 15.38 -7.92
C LYS A 24 8.84 14.89 -6.54
N LEU A 25 8.09 15.30 -5.50
CA LEU A 25 8.33 14.88 -4.12
C LEU A 25 8.36 13.35 -4.00
N TRP A 26 7.47 12.63 -4.70
CA TRP A 26 7.48 11.18 -4.70
C TRP A 26 8.80 10.59 -5.20
N LYS A 27 9.34 11.15 -6.28
CA LYS A 27 10.63 10.70 -6.84
C LYS A 27 11.80 11.07 -5.92
N GLU A 28 11.75 12.25 -5.30
CA GLU A 28 12.77 12.70 -4.35
C GLU A 28 12.83 11.80 -3.11
N GLU A 29 11.69 11.49 -2.50
CA GLU A 29 11.60 10.60 -1.34
C GLU A 29 12.01 9.17 -1.67
N LEU A 30 11.62 8.65 -2.85
CA LEU A 30 12.09 7.35 -3.33
C LEU A 30 13.60 7.32 -3.55
N GLN A 31 14.17 8.40 -4.09
CA GLN A 31 15.62 8.49 -4.29
C GLN A 31 16.35 8.56 -2.95
N GLN A 32 15.84 9.33 -1.99
CA GLN A 32 16.39 9.39 -0.64
C GLN A 32 16.37 8.01 0.01
N PHE A 33 15.23 7.32 -0.04
CA PHE A 33 15.10 5.96 0.48
C PHE A 33 16.05 4.97 -0.21
N SER A 34 16.22 5.07 -1.54
CA SER A 34 17.19 4.27 -2.30
C SER A 34 18.63 4.51 -1.80
N ASN A 35 19.00 5.78 -1.57
CA ASN A 35 20.34 6.14 -1.07
C ASN A 35 20.60 5.61 0.35
N GLU A 36 19.60 5.69 1.24
CA GLU A 36 19.71 5.23 2.63
C GLU A 36 19.72 3.70 2.74
N SER A 37 18.89 3.02 1.94
CA SER A 37 18.75 1.56 1.98
C SER A 37 19.76 0.81 1.13
N GLY A 38 20.40 1.48 0.16
CA GLY A 38 21.25 0.85 -0.85
C GLY A 38 20.48 -0.02 -1.85
N LEU A 39 19.15 0.13 -1.93
CA LEU A 39 18.30 -0.61 -2.86
C LEU A 39 18.20 0.12 -4.20
N GLU A 40 18.36 -0.63 -5.29
CA GLU A 40 18.00 -0.19 -6.63
C GLU A 40 16.48 -0.30 -6.81
N ILE A 41 15.81 0.83 -7.01
CA ILE A 41 14.35 0.88 -7.10
C ILE A 41 13.91 0.97 -8.56
N HIS A 42 13.16 -0.02 -9.02
CA HIS A 42 12.48 -0.01 -10.30
C HIS A 42 11.00 0.35 -10.09
N LEU A 43 10.59 1.49 -10.63
CA LEU A 43 9.21 1.97 -10.51
C LEU A 43 8.46 1.83 -11.83
N SER A 44 7.23 1.31 -11.79
CA SER A 44 6.31 1.30 -12.92
C SER A 44 4.94 1.78 -12.49
N HIS A 45 4.36 2.68 -13.30
CA HIS A 45 3.02 3.19 -13.08
C HIS A 45 2.00 2.46 -13.95
N TYR A 46 0.82 2.19 -13.40
CA TYR A 46 -0.31 1.76 -14.19
C TYR A 46 -0.80 2.90 -15.11
N PRO A 47 -1.26 2.61 -16.34
CA PRO A 47 -1.88 3.63 -17.19
C PRO A 47 -3.16 4.19 -16.54
N PRO A 48 -3.58 5.42 -16.90
CA PRO A 48 -4.81 6.02 -16.38
C PRO A 48 -6.03 5.11 -16.58
N GLY A 49 -6.90 5.01 -15.58
CA GLY A 49 -8.15 4.23 -15.65
C GLY A 49 -7.99 2.70 -15.56
N ARG A 50 -6.83 2.19 -15.11
CA ARG A 50 -6.53 0.74 -15.05
C ARG A 50 -6.59 0.14 -13.63
N SER A 51 -7.47 0.64 -12.76
CA SER A 51 -7.73 0.06 -11.41
C SER A 51 -7.98 -1.46 -11.47
N LYS A 52 -8.65 -1.92 -12.54
CA LYS A 52 -8.87 -3.34 -12.89
C LYS A 52 -7.61 -4.23 -12.93
N TRP A 53 -6.43 -3.64 -13.10
CA TRP A 53 -5.16 -4.38 -13.23
C TRP A 53 -4.31 -4.30 -11.96
N ASN A 54 -4.73 -3.50 -10.99
CA ASN A 54 -4.12 -3.44 -9.69
C ASN A 54 -4.49 -4.71 -8.90
N LYS A 55 -3.53 -5.62 -8.77
CA LYS A 55 -3.74 -6.87 -8.03
C LYS A 55 -4.12 -6.62 -6.57
N MET A 56 -3.69 -5.51 -5.97
CA MET A 56 -4.05 -5.17 -4.59
C MET A 56 -5.55 -4.92 -4.45
N GLU A 57 -6.15 -4.20 -5.40
CA GLU A 57 -7.59 -3.95 -5.40
C GLU A 57 -8.40 -5.25 -5.46
N HIS A 58 -7.99 -6.17 -6.34
CA HIS A 58 -8.73 -7.41 -6.54
C HIS A 58 -8.42 -8.51 -5.52
N ARG A 59 -7.18 -8.57 -5.02
CA ARG A 59 -6.73 -9.66 -4.15
C ARG A 59 -6.73 -9.30 -2.66
N LEU A 60 -6.69 -8.02 -2.30
CA LEU A 60 -6.69 -7.58 -0.92
C LEU A 60 -7.94 -6.74 -0.61
N PHE A 61 -8.08 -5.58 -1.25
CA PHE A 61 -9.13 -4.62 -0.89
C PHE A 61 -10.54 -5.17 -1.11
N ALA A 62 -10.77 -5.92 -2.20
CA ALA A 62 -12.05 -6.59 -2.43
C ALA A 62 -12.47 -7.52 -1.27
N TYR A 63 -11.53 -8.22 -0.64
CA TYR A 63 -11.81 -9.12 0.48
C TYR A 63 -11.96 -8.37 1.81
N ILE A 64 -11.18 -7.31 2.03
CA ILE A 64 -11.38 -6.40 3.17
C ILE A 64 -12.79 -5.79 3.11
N SER A 65 -13.22 -5.27 1.95
CA SER A 65 -14.55 -4.69 1.77
C SER A 65 -15.67 -5.72 1.97
N LYS A 66 -15.47 -6.98 1.55
CA LYS A 66 -16.42 -8.07 1.85
C LYS A 66 -16.54 -8.31 3.36
N ASN A 67 -15.42 -8.29 4.08
CA ASN A 67 -15.40 -8.48 5.53
C ASN A 67 -16.02 -7.32 6.31
N TRP A 68 -16.00 -6.11 5.75
CA TRP A 68 -16.66 -4.91 6.28
C TRP A 68 -18.16 -4.85 6.05
N ARG A 69 -18.71 -5.69 5.16
CA ARG A 69 -20.15 -5.66 4.89
C ARG A 69 -20.93 -5.84 6.21
N GLU A 70 -21.86 -4.92 6.44
CA GLU A 70 -22.73 -4.87 7.64
C GLU A 70 -22.01 -4.61 8.98
N LYS A 71 -20.75 -4.16 8.94
CA LYS A 71 -19.96 -3.83 10.14
C LYS A 71 -19.43 -2.39 10.05
N PRO A 72 -20.08 -1.42 10.71
CA PRO A 72 -19.68 -0.03 10.62
C PRO A 72 -18.29 0.19 11.26
N PRO A 73 -17.36 0.88 10.58
CA PRO A 73 -16.02 1.18 11.11
C PRO A 73 -16.08 2.39 12.06
N GLU A 74 -16.63 2.21 13.26
CA GLU A 74 -16.87 3.32 14.20
C GLU A 74 -15.63 3.76 14.97
N THR A 75 -14.67 2.85 15.18
CA THR A 75 -13.43 3.15 15.91
C THR A 75 -12.21 2.59 15.18
N LEU A 76 -11.04 3.18 15.43
CA LEU A 76 -9.78 2.68 14.89
C LEU A 76 -9.52 1.21 15.27
N ALA A 77 -9.87 0.83 16.50
CA ALA A 77 -9.76 -0.55 16.96
C ALA A 77 -10.65 -1.50 16.16
N VAL A 78 -11.89 -1.10 15.85
CA VAL A 78 -12.81 -1.85 14.99
C VAL A 78 -12.25 -1.95 13.57
N ILE A 79 -11.75 -0.87 13.00
CA ILE A 79 -11.13 -0.86 11.66
C ILE A 79 -9.97 -1.86 11.60
N VAL A 80 -9.04 -1.80 12.55
CA VAL A 80 -7.86 -2.67 12.59
C VAL A 80 -8.26 -4.13 12.76
N SER A 81 -9.20 -4.41 13.65
CA SER A 81 -9.75 -5.76 13.87
C SER A 81 -10.39 -6.33 12.60
N LEU A 82 -11.22 -5.53 11.92
CA LEU A 82 -11.91 -5.97 10.72
C LEU A 82 -10.96 -6.24 9.54
N ILE A 83 -9.95 -5.39 9.35
CA ILE A 83 -8.94 -5.63 8.30
C ILE A 83 -8.13 -6.88 8.64
N GLY A 84 -7.69 -7.03 9.89
CA GLY A 84 -6.91 -8.18 10.37
C GLY A 84 -7.67 -9.51 10.33
N ALA A 85 -9.00 -9.48 10.42
CA ALA A 85 -9.85 -10.66 10.25
C ALA A 85 -9.93 -11.17 8.79
N THR A 86 -9.28 -10.49 7.84
CA THR A 86 -9.32 -10.86 6.41
C THR A 86 -8.48 -12.08 6.10
N THR A 87 -9.18 -13.19 5.83
CA THR A 87 -8.61 -14.45 5.37
C THR A 87 -9.38 -14.99 4.16
N THR A 88 -8.72 -15.74 3.28
CA THR A 88 -9.36 -16.39 2.13
C THR A 88 -8.96 -17.86 2.02
N THR A 89 -9.82 -18.68 1.39
CA THR A 89 -9.53 -20.11 1.11
C THR A 89 -8.32 -20.30 0.20
N ALA A 90 -7.98 -19.29 -0.61
CA ALA A 90 -6.77 -19.26 -1.44
C ALA A 90 -5.49 -18.90 -0.65
N GLY A 91 -5.56 -18.80 0.67
CA GLY A 91 -4.41 -18.65 1.56
C GLY A 91 -3.99 -17.20 1.88
N LEU A 92 -4.81 -16.20 1.55
CA LEU A 92 -4.54 -14.83 2.03
C LEU A 92 -4.76 -14.76 3.54
N VAL A 93 -3.81 -14.18 4.28
CA VAL A 93 -3.95 -13.83 5.69
C VAL A 93 -3.44 -12.41 5.88
N VAL A 94 -4.32 -11.49 6.28
CA VAL A 94 -3.97 -10.08 6.49
C VAL A 94 -3.58 -9.86 7.95
N LYS A 95 -2.45 -9.19 8.17
CA LYS A 95 -2.00 -8.77 9.49
C LYS A 95 -2.08 -7.26 9.59
N THR A 96 -2.63 -6.75 10.67
CA THR A 96 -2.77 -5.32 10.93
C THR A 96 -2.24 -4.95 12.30
N LYS A 97 -1.72 -3.74 12.41
CA LYS A 97 -1.22 -3.17 13.64
C LYS A 97 -1.50 -1.67 13.63
N THR A 98 -1.84 -1.10 14.77
CA THR A 98 -1.87 0.35 14.95
C THR A 98 -0.44 0.88 15.05
N ASP A 99 -0.17 1.96 14.33
CA ASP A 99 1.07 2.72 14.46
C ASP A 99 0.71 4.12 14.97
N ALA A 100 1.20 4.47 16.16
CA ALA A 100 0.98 5.78 16.76
C ALA A 100 1.94 6.85 16.21
N THR A 101 2.92 6.45 15.41
CA THR A 101 4.02 7.32 14.96
C THR A 101 3.71 8.05 13.65
N ILE A 102 2.66 7.64 12.91
CA ILE A 102 2.26 8.27 11.65
C ILE A 102 1.36 9.48 11.96
N SER A 103 1.97 10.65 12.13
CA SER A 103 1.26 11.91 12.02
C SER A 103 1.29 12.36 10.55
N ILE A 104 0.11 12.55 9.94
CA ILE A 104 0.02 13.17 8.61
C ILE A 104 0.48 14.63 8.80
N LYS A 105 1.66 15.00 8.31
CA LYS A 105 2.06 16.41 8.22
C LYS A 105 1.10 17.08 7.24
N GLN A 106 0.07 17.76 7.75
CA GLN A 106 -0.74 18.66 6.95
C GLN A 106 0.12 19.88 6.62
N ALA A 107 0.53 20.01 5.36
CA ALA A 107 1.02 21.28 4.84
C ALA A 107 -0.19 22.22 4.74
N VAL A 108 -0.36 23.07 5.75
CA VAL A 108 -1.24 24.24 5.65
C VAL A 108 -0.42 25.35 4.99
N LYS A 109 -1.03 26.01 4.01
CA LYS A 109 -0.45 27.11 3.24
C LYS A 109 -0.11 28.31 4.11
#